data_AF-A0A968I9S7-F1
#
_entry.id   AF-A0A968I9S7-F1
#
_cell.length_a   1.000
_cell.length_b   1.000
_cell.length_c   1.000
_cell.angle_alpha   90.00
_cell.angle_beta   90.00
_cell.angle_gamma   90.00
#
_symmetry.space_group_name_H-M   'P 1'
#
loop_
_entity.id
_entity.type
_entity.pdbx_description
1 polymer ?
#
loop_
_entity_poly.entity_id
_entity_poly.type
_entity_poly.pdbx_seq_one_letter_code
_entity_poly.pdbx_strand_id
1 'polypeptide(L)'
;MKPSLKPSRDIANQLRHDERFDEHDFFVGFDTRFDGLREMPLTHFLEHSEVPWHRVQYFRNSHGIQWDRRTRFDQIGHSGDPHATPGETASTGIQIMKAKDLINIGIPQGKLIGETLERIKTHPNRFEPSSLEFELRELLRDPGGYQGHFASLALELSKPKPIARRETPAPYRVWGEGLEAGALQQMKNAVDLPVAVAGALMPDAHQGYGLPIGGVLAVENAVIPYAVGVDIACRMKLSVFDIPVDTAFKRRFEDLKRALETETRFGMGGGFERPPQHEVLDEDWNVTRVTRDVFPKAQAQLGTSGSGNHFVEFGVLTLNDPDLGLEPGRYLALLSHSGSRGSGAAVAKRYSDLAMELHPELPKELKHLAWLEMNTEAGQEYWAAMNLMGLYAAANHAIIHRKIAKAIGGSVLAGVENHHNFAWLEKHVVDGAQRDL
;
A
#
# COMPACT_ATOMS: atom_id res chain seq x y z
N MET A 1 -0.24 37.08 -17.55
CA MET A 1 0.86 36.11 -17.46
C MET A 1 1.25 35.98 -15.99
N LYS A 2 1.18 34.80 -15.37
CA LYS A 2 1.70 34.62 -14.00
C LYS A 2 3.23 34.81 -14.03
N PRO A 3 3.85 35.45 -13.03
CA PRO A 3 5.30 35.58 -12.99
C PRO A 3 5.98 34.20 -13.07
N SER A 4 7.02 34.11 -13.89
CA SER A 4 7.89 32.93 -13.95
C SER A 4 8.67 32.85 -12.64
N LEU A 5 8.49 31.77 -11.88
CA LEU A 5 9.26 31.52 -10.66
C LEU A 5 10.73 31.27 -11.05
N LYS A 6 11.67 32.00 -10.46
CA LYS A 6 13.10 31.74 -10.70
C LYS A 6 13.48 30.34 -10.18
N PRO A 7 14.28 29.55 -10.93
CA PRO A 7 14.81 28.28 -10.45
C PRO A 7 15.56 28.40 -9.12
N SER A 8 15.48 27.35 -8.28
CA SER A 8 16.15 27.30 -6.97
C SER A 8 17.66 27.59 -7.02
N ARG A 9 18.32 27.16 -8.10
CA ARG A 9 19.74 27.44 -8.33
C ARG A 9 20.02 28.94 -8.50
N ASP A 10 19.14 29.64 -9.22
CA ASP A 10 19.31 31.07 -9.48
C ASP A 10 19.04 31.89 -8.23
N ILE A 11 18.09 31.45 -7.40
CA ILE A 11 17.84 32.04 -6.08
C ILE A 11 19.03 31.85 -5.15
N ALA A 12 19.60 30.64 -5.08
CA ALA A 12 20.78 30.39 -4.25
C ALA A 12 22.00 31.21 -4.71
N ASN A 13 22.21 31.35 -6.02
CA ASN A 13 23.25 32.23 -6.56
C ASN A 13 23.00 33.70 -6.20
N GLN A 14 21.75 34.14 -6.23
CA GLN A 14 21.39 35.51 -5.85
C GLN A 14 21.65 35.74 -4.36
N LEU A 15 21.24 34.83 -3.48
CA LEU A 15 21.52 34.91 -2.05
C LEU A 15 23.01 34.93 -1.70
N ARG A 16 23.86 34.31 -2.53
CA ARG A 16 25.31 34.26 -2.35
C ARG A 16 26.05 35.52 -2.83
N HIS A 17 25.59 36.14 -3.90
CA HIS A 17 26.36 37.16 -4.63
C HIS A 17 25.74 38.56 -4.62
N ASP A 18 24.51 38.70 -4.14
CA ASP A 18 23.82 39.99 -4.03
C ASP A 18 24.04 40.57 -2.64
N GLU A 19 24.73 41.71 -2.55
CA GLU A 19 25.17 42.36 -1.30
C GLU A 19 24.03 42.72 -0.33
N ARG A 20 22.78 42.62 -0.77
CA ARG A 20 21.58 42.86 0.05
C ARG A 20 21.21 41.69 0.94
N PHE A 21 21.77 40.52 0.69
CA PHE A 21 21.53 39.31 1.47
C PHE A 21 22.83 38.83 2.10
N ASP A 22 22.73 38.32 3.33
CA ASP A 22 23.79 37.53 3.94
C ASP A 22 23.41 36.05 3.82
N GLU A 23 24.17 35.27 3.06
CA GLU A 23 23.89 33.84 2.87
C GLU A 23 23.91 33.02 4.17
N HIS A 24 24.57 33.53 5.22
CA HIS A 24 24.59 32.89 6.54
C HIS A 24 23.24 32.97 7.27
N ASP A 25 22.37 33.90 6.87
CA ASP A 25 21.03 34.04 7.44
C ASP A 25 20.02 33.04 6.87
N PHE A 26 20.41 32.27 5.85
CA PHE A 26 19.50 31.42 5.09
C PHE A 26 19.67 29.93 5.36
N PHE A 27 18.53 29.24 5.35
CA PHE A 27 18.39 27.78 5.36
C PHE A 27 17.68 27.32 4.09
N VAL A 28 18.04 26.13 3.64
CA VAL A 28 17.46 25.50 2.45
C VAL A 28 16.73 24.21 2.83
N GLY A 29 15.45 24.17 2.49
CA GLY A 29 14.62 22.97 2.63
C GLY A 29 14.64 22.15 1.35
N PHE A 30 14.87 20.85 1.46
CA PHE A 30 14.96 19.93 0.32
C PHE A 30 14.45 18.53 0.67
N ASP A 31 13.96 17.82 -0.33
CA ASP A 31 13.53 16.43 -0.14
C ASP A 31 14.73 15.48 -0.14
N THR A 32 14.77 14.55 0.81
CA THR A 32 15.72 13.43 0.84
C THR A 32 15.12 12.18 0.18
N ARG A 33 15.96 11.24 -0.31
CA ARG A 33 15.45 10.07 -1.05
C ARG A 33 14.64 9.11 -0.16
N PHE A 34 14.82 9.17 1.16
CA PHE A 34 14.31 8.16 2.10
C PHE A 34 13.66 8.74 3.37
N ASP A 35 13.94 10.00 3.75
CA ASP A 35 13.55 10.54 5.07
C ASP A 35 12.66 11.80 4.98
N GLY A 36 12.08 12.08 3.80
CA GLY A 36 11.24 13.26 3.60
C GLY A 36 12.00 14.59 3.56
N LEU A 37 11.29 15.68 3.85
CA LEU A 37 11.79 17.06 3.81
C LEU A 37 12.81 17.29 4.94
N ARG A 38 14.03 17.69 4.58
CA ARG A 38 15.08 18.09 5.51
C ARG A 38 15.57 19.50 5.22
N GLU A 39 16.27 20.06 6.18
CA GLU A 39 16.77 21.43 6.10
C GLU A 39 18.22 21.53 6.59
N MET A 40 19.00 22.41 5.97
CA MET A 40 20.35 22.74 6.44
C MET A 40 20.70 24.22 6.12
N PRO A 41 21.76 24.79 6.73
CA PRO A 41 22.26 26.12 6.37
C PRO A 41 22.60 26.21 4.89
N LEU A 42 22.30 27.35 4.26
CA LEU A 42 22.55 27.57 2.84
C LEU A 42 24.03 27.45 2.49
N THR A 43 24.92 28.01 3.31
CA THR A 43 26.38 27.91 3.14
C THR A 43 26.85 26.46 3.10
N HIS A 44 26.38 25.63 4.05
CA HIS A 44 26.68 24.20 4.08
C HIS A 44 26.14 23.47 2.83
N PHE A 45 24.93 23.84 2.38
CA PHE A 45 24.36 23.26 1.17
C PHE A 45 25.16 23.59 -0.09
N LEU A 46 25.65 24.83 -0.22
CA LEU A 46 26.39 25.29 -1.38
C LEU A 46 27.81 24.69 -1.47
N GLU A 47 28.41 24.38 -0.33
CA GLU A 47 29.79 23.89 -0.27
C GLU A 47 29.89 22.36 -0.27
N HIS A 48 28.91 21.64 0.31
CA HIS A 48 29.08 20.22 0.66
C HIS A 48 27.92 19.29 0.24
N SER A 49 26.83 19.82 -0.33
CA SER A 49 25.62 19.01 -0.61
C SER A 49 25.64 18.34 -1.99
N GLU A 50 25.34 17.05 -2.04
CA GLU A 50 25.05 16.31 -3.29
C GLU A 50 23.57 16.36 -3.70
N VAL A 51 22.75 17.16 -3.01
CA VAL A 51 21.30 17.23 -3.24
C VAL A 51 21.01 17.92 -4.59
N PRO A 52 20.29 17.26 -5.53
CA PRO A 52 19.95 17.88 -6.80
C PRO A 52 19.03 19.10 -6.65
N TRP A 53 19.28 20.17 -7.41
CA TRP A 53 18.55 21.43 -7.34
C TRP A 53 17.02 21.32 -7.51
N HIS A 54 16.53 20.33 -8.26
CA HIS A 54 15.09 20.11 -8.43
C HIS A 54 14.40 19.61 -7.15
N ARG A 55 15.17 19.14 -6.17
CA ARG A 55 14.67 18.68 -4.86
C ARG A 55 14.65 19.79 -3.80
N VAL A 56 15.22 20.95 -4.10
CA VAL A 56 15.12 22.13 -3.24
C VAL A 56 13.70 22.67 -3.29
N GLN A 57 13.03 22.69 -2.14
CA GLN A 57 11.64 23.10 -2.00
C GLN A 57 11.51 24.57 -1.60
N TYR A 58 12.35 25.08 -0.71
CA TYR A 58 12.28 26.47 -0.27
C TYR A 58 13.62 27.01 0.25
N PHE A 59 13.72 28.34 0.33
CA PHE A 59 14.74 29.07 1.08
C PHE A 59 14.06 29.93 2.15
N ARG A 60 14.56 29.91 3.38
CA ARG A 60 14.03 30.71 4.49
C ARG A 60 15.14 31.39 5.28
N ASN A 61 14.83 32.50 5.94
CA ASN A 61 15.67 33.12 6.95
C ASN A 61 14.94 33.19 8.30
N SER A 62 15.44 33.97 9.26
CA SER A 62 14.82 34.20 10.57
C SER A 62 13.42 34.86 10.49
N HIS A 63 13.12 35.53 9.37
CA HIS A 63 11.84 36.17 9.09
C HIS A 63 10.87 35.26 8.32
N GLY A 64 11.24 34.01 8.05
CA GLY A 64 10.40 33.00 7.40
C GLY A 64 10.84 32.65 5.98
N ILE A 65 9.97 31.95 5.24
CA ILE A 65 10.23 31.51 3.87
C ILE A 65 10.28 32.71 2.93
N GLN A 66 11.38 32.84 2.18
CA GLN A 66 11.64 33.94 1.24
C GLN A 66 11.49 33.49 -0.22
N TRP A 67 11.53 32.18 -0.47
CA TRP A 67 11.25 31.57 -1.77
C TRP A 67 10.73 30.15 -1.59
N ASP A 68 9.69 29.75 -2.33
CA ASP A 68 9.05 28.43 -2.24
C ASP A 68 8.58 27.93 -3.61
N ARG A 69 9.03 26.72 -3.95
CA ARG A 69 8.70 26.03 -5.21
C ARG A 69 7.24 25.64 -5.32
N ARG A 70 6.65 25.09 -4.26
CA ARG A 70 5.28 24.55 -4.25
C ARG A 70 4.26 25.66 -4.32
N THR A 71 4.47 26.73 -3.57
CA THR A 71 3.53 27.86 -3.53
C THR A 71 3.81 28.91 -4.60
N ARG A 72 4.95 28.79 -5.31
CA ARG A 72 5.46 29.77 -6.27
C ARG A 72 5.64 31.16 -5.64
N PHE A 73 5.99 31.19 -4.36
CA PHE A 73 6.33 32.40 -3.62
C PHE A 73 7.79 32.78 -3.89
N ASP A 74 8.06 34.04 -4.18
CA ASP A 74 9.41 34.53 -4.50
C ASP A 74 9.58 35.99 -4.08
N GLN A 75 10.18 36.23 -2.92
CA GLN A 75 10.50 37.57 -2.44
C GLN A 75 11.94 37.99 -2.79
N ILE A 76 12.78 37.02 -3.14
CA ILE A 76 14.22 37.22 -3.46
C ILE A 76 14.38 37.66 -4.92
N GLY A 77 13.66 37.00 -5.82
CA GLY A 77 13.76 37.14 -7.27
C GLY A 77 13.20 38.45 -7.83
N HIS A 78 12.28 39.11 -7.11
CA HIS A 78 11.66 40.37 -7.51
C HIS A 78 12.45 41.63 -7.12
N SER A 79 13.58 41.47 -6.44
CA SER A 79 14.42 42.58 -5.98
C SER A 79 15.24 43.25 -7.11
N GLY A 80 14.90 43.08 -8.38
CA GLY A 80 15.70 43.52 -9.53
C GLY A 80 15.27 44.80 -10.26
N ASP A 81 14.29 45.57 -9.76
CA ASP A 81 13.85 46.81 -10.45
C ASP A 81 14.22 48.08 -9.64
N PRO A 82 15.19 48.89 -10.10
CA PRO A 82 15.58 50.13 -9.43
C PRO A 82 14.57 51.29 -9.58
N HIS A 83 13.44 51.08 -10.27
CA HIS A 83 12.46 52.15 -10.57
C HIS A 83 11.07 51.98 -9.96
N ALA A 84 10.88 51.08 -8.99
CA ALA A 84 9.66 51.09 -8.19
C ALA A 84 9.70 52.25 -7.16
N THR A 85 9.25 53.42 -7.58
CA THR A 85 8.99 54.57 -6.71
C THR A 85 8.11 54.18 -5.52
N PRO A 86 8.37 54.71 -4.31
CA PRO A 86 7.46 54.55 -3.18
C PRO A 86 6.19 55.34 -3.47
N GLY A 87 5.17 54.63 -3.98
CA GLY A 87 3.84 55.15 -4.19
C GLY A 87 3.17 55.43 -2.85
N GLU A 88 3.07 56.71 -2.54
CA GLU A 88 2.00 57.39 -1.79
C GLU A 88 1.36 56.66 -0.60
N THR A 89 1.58 57.24 0.57
CA THR A 89 0.73 57.09 1.75
C THR A 89 -0.73 57.32 1.40
N ALA A 90 -1.49 56.24 1.23
CA ALA A 90 -2.94 56.25 1.13
C ALA A 90 -3.57 55.73 2.44
N SER A 91 -4.42 56.60 2.98
CA SER A 91 -5.33 56.49 4.12
C SER A 91 -5.69 55.09 4.65
N THR A 92 -5.59 54.95 5.97
CA THR A 92 -6.47 54.21 6.88
C THR A 92 -7.72 53.55 6.26
N GLY A 93 -7.67 52.23 6.10
CA GLY A 93 -8.81 51.36 5.84
C GLY A 93 -8.41 49.89 6.01
N ILE A 94 -8.74 49.30 7.17
CA ILE A 94 -8.46 47.89 7.48
C ILE A 94 -9.24 47.01 6.47
N GLN A 95 -8.54 46.37 5.53
CA GLN A 95 -9.17 45.42 4.61
C GLN A 95 -9.31 44.05 5.30
N ILE A 96 -10.46 43.84 5.95
CA ILE A 96 -10.81 42.56 6.58
C ILE A 96 -11.08 41.52 5.48
N MET A 97 -10.44 40.34 5.56
CA MET A 97 -10.69 39.20 4.66
C MET A 97 -12.18 38.90 4.56
N LYS A 98 -12.68 38.72 3.33
CA LYS A 98 -14.06 38.35 3.04
C LYS A 98 -14.18 36.84 2.84
N ALA A 99 -15.41 36.32 2.89
CA ALA A 99 -15.70 34.91 2.63
C ALA A 99 -15.06 34.40 1.32
N LYS A 100 -15.05 35.22 0.27
CA LYS A 100 -14.44 34.88 -1.02
C LYS A 100 -12.92 34.69 -0.91
N ASP A 101 -12.25 35.47 -0.07
CA ASP A 101 -10.81 35.38 0.12
C ASP A 101 -10.47 34.09 0.88
N LEU A 102 -11.24 33.74 1.91
CA LEU A 102 -11.10 32.48 2.65
C LEU A 102 -11.33 31.23 1.78
N ILE A 103 -12.28 31.29 0.85
CA ILE A 103 -12.49 30.21 -0.13
C ILE A 103 -11.28 30.10 -1.07
N ASN A 104 -10.76 31.23 -1.56
CA ASN A 104 -9.61 31.25 -2.47
C ASN A 104 -8.32 30.70 -1.86
N ILE A 105 -8.14 30.85 -0.54
CA ILE A 105 -6.97 30.29 0.17
C ILE A 105 -7.13 28.80 0.51
N GLY A 106 -8.34 28.23 0.39
CA GLY A 106 -8.59 26.78 0.52
C GLY A 106 -9.46 26.38 1.71
N ILE A 107 -10.07 27.31 2.44
CA ILE A 107 -11.02 26.94 3.51
C ILE A 107 -12.30 26.38 2.87
N PRO A 108 -12.79 25.19 3.28
CA PRO A 108 -14.00 24.59 2.75
C PRO A 108 -15.21 25.50 2.93
N GLN A 109 -16.04 25.61 1.88
CA GLN A 109 -17.29 26.35 1.93
C GLN A 109 -18.24 25.78 3.01
N GLY A 110 -19.05 26.65 3.61
CA GLY A 110 -20.02 26.31 4.63
C GLY A 110 -19.66 26.89 6.00
N LYS A 111 -19.95 26.13 7.07
CA LYS A 111 -19.87 26.59 8.47
C LYS A 111 -18.49 27.13 8.85
N LEU A 112 -17.42 26.51 8.35
CA LEU A 112 -16.03 26.89 8.66
C LEU A 112 -15.66 28.29 8.19
N ILE A 113 -16.22 28.77 7.07
CA ILE A 113 -16.02 30.15 6.61
C ILE A 113 -16.61 31.13 7.62
N GLY A 114 -17.83 30.87 8.10
CA GLY A 114 -18.49 31.71 9.10
C GLY A 114 -17.72 31.76 10.41
N GLU A 115 -17.30 30.60 10.93
CA GLU A 115 -16.52 30.49 12.16
C GLU A 115 -15.16 31.21 12.06
N THR A 116 -14.49 31.11 10.90
CA THR A 116 -13.21 31.80 10.65
C THR A 116 -13.41 33.32 10.64
N LEU A 117 -14.44 33.82 9.95
CA LEU A 117 -14.75 35.25 9.89
C LEU A 117 -15.14 35.82 11.26
N GLU A 118 -15.94 35.11 12.05
CA GLU A 118 -16.29 35.53 13.40
C GLU A 118 -15.07 35.60 14.32
N ARG A 119 -14.12 34.68 14.14
CA ARG A 119 -12.87 34.67 14.91
C ARG A 119 -11.95 35.84 14.58
N ILE A 120 -11.89 36.23 13.30
CA ILE A 120 -11.17 37.43 12.84
C ILE A 120 -11.84 38.69 13.40
N LYS A 121 -13.18 38.80 13.30
CA LYS A 121 -13.94 39.95 13.79
C LYS A 121 -13.85 40.17 15.29
N THR A 122 -13.84 39.10 16.07
CA THR A 122 -13.77 39.17 17.55
C THR A 122 -12.38 39.56 18.07
N HIS A 123 -11.35 39.57 17.21
CA HIS A 123 -9.98 39.90 17.57
C HIS A 123 -9.27 40.79 16.52
N PRO A 124 -9.82 41.99 16.21
CA PRO A 124 -9.41 42.78 15.05
C PRO A 124 -7.98 43.34 15.15
N ASN A 125 -7.45 43.54 16.36
CA ASN A 125 -6.09 44.06 16.60
C ASN A 125 -5.04 42.94 16.66
N ARG A 126 -5.44 41.68 16.46
CA ARG A 126 -4.58 40.51 16.64
C ARG A 126 -3.99 40.00 15.33
N PHE A 127 -4.47 40.50 14.20
CA PHE A 127 -4.15 40.00 12.87
C PHE A 127 -3.81 41.17 11.94
N GLU A 128 -2.55 41.25 11.50
CA GLU A 128 -2.19 42.06 10.33
C GLU A 128 -2.68 41.32 9.08
N PRO A 129 -3.22 41.99 8.03
CA PRO A 129 -3.81 41.30 6.87
C PRO A 129 -2.86 40.31 6.19
N SER A 130 -1.57 40.63 6.13
CA SER A 130 -0.53 39.77 5.56
C SER A 130 -0.18 38.57 6.46
N SER A 131 -0.23 38.73 7.79
CA SER A 131 0.03 37.63 8.73
C SER A 131 -1.16 36.69 8.89
N LEU A 132 -2.39 37.18 8.70
CA LEU A 132 -3.60 36.39 8.71
C LEU A 132 -3.67 35.39 7.55
N GLU A 133 -3.33 35.83 6.34
CA GLU A 133 -3.29 34.92 5.18
C GLU A 133 -2.23 33.84 5.38
N PHE A 134 -1.06 34.23 5.86
CA PHE A 134 0.03 33.32 6.15
C PHE A 134 -0.37 32.27 7.19
N GLU A 135 -0.94 32.70 8.31
CA GLU A 135 -1.36 31.80 9.39
C GLU A 135 -2.45 30.80 8.95
N LEU A 136 -3.41 31.24 8.13
CA LEU A 136 -4.44 30.36 7.59
C LEU A 136 -3.89 29.38 6.54
N ARG A 137 -2.87 29.78 5.77
CA ARG A 137 -2.19 28.88 4.81
C ARG A 137 -1.32 27.84 5.52
N GLU A 138 -0.64 28.21 6.60
CA GLU A 138 0.09 27.27 7.46
C GLU A 138 -0.85 26.25 8.10
N LEU A 139 -2.01 26.71 8.60
CA LEU A 139 -3.06 25.81 9.08
C LEU A 139 -3.51 24.81 8.01
N LEU A 140 -3.81 25.29 6.80
CA LEU A 140 -4.29 24.43 5.72
C LEU A 140 -3.25 23.43 5.22
N ARG A 141 -1.96 23.72 5.44
CA ARG A 141 -0.84 22.84 5.09
C ARG A 141 -0.70 21.67 6.05
N ASP A 142 -0.83 21.91 7.35
CA ASP A 142 -0.78 20.87 8.39
C ASP A 142 -1.82 21.15 9.49
N PRO A 143 -3.09 20.81 9.26
CA PRO A 143 -4.14 21.00 10.28
C PRO A 143 -3.90 20.18 11.55
N GLY A 144 -3.18 19.06 11.45
CA GLY A 144 -2.93 18.14 12.58
C GLY A 144 -1.85 18.65 13.54
N GLY A 145 -0.82 19.32 13.02
CA GLY A 145 0.28 19.92 13.79
C GLY A 145 0.07 21.38 14.18
N TYR A 146 -1.00 22.03 13.70
CA TYR A 146 -1.22 23.46 13.91
C TYR A 146 -1.60 23.81 15.36
N GLN A 147 -0.82 24.71 15.98
CA GLN A 147 -1.04 25.21 17.34
C GLN A 147 -1.34 26.72 17.42
N GLY A 148 -1.53 27.37 16.27
CA GLY A 148 -1.76 28.80 16.20
C GLY A 148 -3.17 29.22 16.62
N HIS A 149 -3.54 30.44 16.29
CA HIS A 149 -4.80 31.01 16.74
C HIS A 149 -5.98 30.16 16.26
N PHE A 150 -6.00 29.69 15.03
CA PHE A 150 -7.11 28.95 14.43
C PHE A 150 -7.19 27.45 14.83
N ALA A 151 -6.70 27.06 16.02
CA ALA A 151 -6.62 25.66 16.45
C ALA A 151 -7.95 24.89 16.38
N SER A 152 -9.09 25.56 16.62
CA SER A 152 -10.43 24.95 16.47
C SER A 152 -10.78 24.64 15.01
N LEU A 153 -10.40 25.52 14.08
CA LEU A 153 -10.55 25.29 12.65
C LEU A 153 -9.60 24.19 12.18
N ALA A 154 -8.37 24.16 12.72
CA ALA A 154 -7.39 23.10 12.45
C ALA A 154 -7.90 21.74 12.91
N LEU A 155 -8.52 21.66 14.09
CA LEU A 155 -9.15 20.44 14.59
C LEU A 155 -10.30 19.95 13.70
N GLU A 156 -11.13 20.84 13.17
CA GLU A 156 -12.20 20.44 12.22
C GLU A 156 -11.63 20.02 10.86
N LEU A 157 -10.56 20.66 10.39
CA LEU A 157 -9.92 20.34 9.12
C LEU A 157 -9.02 19.10 9.19
N SER A 158 -8.56 18.72 10.37
CA SER A 158 -7.81 17.47 10.61
C SER A 158 -8.73 16.26 10.78
N LYS A 159 -10.05 16.45 10.91
CA LYS A 159 -10.99 15.32 10.93
C LYS A 159 -10.98 14.63 9.57
N PRO A 160 -10.84 13.30 9.54
CA PRO A 160 -10.94 12.54 8.31
C PRO A 160 -12.30 12.79 7.65
N LYS A 161 -12.31 13.26 6.40
CA LYS A 161 -13.56 13.41 5.65
C LYS A 161 -14.02 12.03 5.19
N PRO A 162 -15.31 11.66 5.35
CA PRO A 162 -15.79 10.36 4.88
C PRO A 162 -15.41 10.13 3.42
N ILE A 163 -14.90 8.94 3.09
CA ILE A 163 -14.74 8.53 1.69
C ILE A 163 -16.10 8.64 1.00
N ALA A 164 -16.09 9.30 -0.16
CA ALA A 164 -17.22 9.24 -1.07
C ALA A 164 -17.34 7.79 -1.57
N ARG A 165 -18.38 7.08 -1.12
CA ARG A 165 -18.79 5.81 -1.73
C ARG A 165 -19.13 6.06 -3.20
N ARG A 166 -19.04 5.03 -4.04
CA ARG A 166 -19.51 5.14 -5.43
C ARG A 166 -20.98 5.56 -5.44
N GLU A 167 -21.35 6.44 -6.37
CA GLU A 167 -22.77 6.77 -6.61
C GLU A 167 -23.54 5.53 -7.07
N THR A 168 -22.90 4.67 -7.85
CA THR A 168 -23.41 3.37 -8.28
C THR A 168 -22.39 2.28 -7.93
N PRO A 169 -22.79 1.25 -7.15
CA PRO A 169 -21.90 0.13 -6.81
C PRO A 169 -21.31 -0.53 -8.06
N ALA A 170 -20.10 -1.06 -7.96
CA ALA A 170 -19.52 -1.84 -9.04
C ALA A 170 -20.37 -3.09 -9.33
N PRO A 171 -20.53 -3.48 -10.61
CA PRO A 171 -21.29 -4.67 -10.96
C PRO A 171 -20.60 -5.92 -10.39
N TYR A 172 -21.40 -6.85 -9.87
CA TYR A 172 -20.89 -8.16 -9.48
C TYR A 172 -21.89 -9.26 -9.78
N ARG A 173 -21.37 -10.49 -9.91
CA ARG A 173 -22.17 -11.68 -10.14
C ARG A 173 -21.98 -12.68 -9.00
N VAL A 174 -23.05 -13.41 -8.69
CA VAL A 174 -23.05 -14.47 -7.68
C VAL A 174 -23.21 -15.81 -8.40
N TRP A 175 -22.34 -16.75 -8.09
CA TRP A 175 -22.44 -18.15 -8.50
C TRP A 175 -22.74 -18.97 -7.26
N GLY A 176 -23.88 -19.65 -7.22
CA GLY A 176 -24.34 -20.41 -6.05
C GLY A 176 -25.63 -19.85 -5.44
N GLU A 177 -26.26 -20.65 -4.58
CA GLU A 177 -27.51 -20.34 -3.90
C GLU A 177 -27.36 -20.58 -2.40
N GLY A 178 -28.18 -19.92 -1.57
CA GLY A 178 -28.16 -20.12 -0.12
C GLY A 178 -26.91 -19.61 0.59
N LEU A 179 -26.18 -18.66 -0.02
CA LEU A 179 -24.98 -18.08 0.56
C LEU A 179 -25.28 -17.32 1.87
N GLU A 180 -24.29 -17.31 2.77
CA GLU A 180 -24.39 -16.65 4.06
C GLU A 180 -24.66 -15.14 3.90
N ALA A 181 -25.60 -14.62 4.71
CA ALA A 181 -25.96 -13.20 4.68
C ALA A 181 -24.76 -12.27 4.95
N GLY A 182 -23.84 -12.69 5.82
CA GLY A 182 -22.60 -11.99 6.12
C GLY A 182 -21.69 -11.86 4.90
N ALA A 183 -21.51 -12.94 4.14
CA ALA A 183 -20.70 -12.93 2.91
C ALA A 183 -21.29 -12.00 1.84
N LEU A 184 -22.62 -12.05 1.67
CA LEU A 184 -23.33 -11.15 0.75
C LEU A 184 -23.18 -9.69 1.16
N GLN A 185 -23.23 -9.38 2.46
CA GLN A 185 -23.05 -8.02 2.94
C GLN A 185 -21.60 -7.53 2.77
N GLN A 186 -20.62 -8.39 3.00
CA GLN A 186 -19.21 -8.09 2.75
C GLN A 186 -18.95 -7.80 1.27
N MET A 187 -19.54 -8.58 0.36
CA MET A 187 -19.43 -8.31 -1.07
C MET A 187 -20.05 -6.97 -1.47
N LYS A 188 -21.25 -6.65 -0.95
CA LYS A 188 -21.90 -5.34 -1.16
C LYS A 188 -21.01 -4.19 -0.71
N ASN A 189 -20.40 -4.32 0.47
CA ASN A 189 -19.48 -3.32 1.00
C ASN A 189 -18.23 -3.15 0.10
N ALA A 190 -17.71 -4.26 -0.43
CA ALA A 190 -16.53 -4.26 -1.28
C ALA A 190 -16.77 -3.56 -2.63
N VAL A 191 -17.92 -3.79 -3.27
CA VAL A 191 -18.27 -3.16 -4.55
C VAL A 191 -18.69 -1.69 -4.43
N ASP A 192 -18.97 -1.21 -3.22
CA ASP A 192 -19.27 0.19 -2.93
C ASP A 192 -18.01 1.07 -2.83
N LEU A 193 -16.82 0.46 -2.74
CA LEU A 193 -15.54 1.18 -2.62
C LEU A 193 -15.25 2.01 -3.88
N PRO A 194 -14.66 3.21 -3.74
CA PRO A 194 -14.34 4.05 -4.90
C PRO A 194 -13.40 3.37 -5.90
N VAL A 195 -12.50 2.52 -5.42
CA VAL A 195 -11.54 1.77 -6.24
C VAL A 195 -12.14 0.52 -6.91
N ALA A 196 -13.34 0.08 -6.55
CA ALA A 196 -13.93 -1.14 -7.09
C ALA A 196 -14.41 -0.96 -8.54
N VAL A 197 -14.12 -1.96 -9.38
CA VAL A 197 -14.49 -1.98 -10.81
C VAL A 197 -15.50 -3.06 -11.12
N ALA A 198 -15.28 -4.27 -10.62
CA ALA A 198 -16.19 -5.39 -10.78
C ALA A 198 -15.99 -6.41 -9.67
N GLY A 199 -16.96 -7.30 -9.47
CA GLY A 199 -16.89 -8.34 -8.46
C GLY A 199 -17.45 -9.69 -8.89
N ALA A 200 -17.05 -10.72 -8.19
CA ALA A 200 -17.62 -12.06 -8.31
C ALA A 200 -17.66 -12.74 -6.95
N LEU A 201 -18.72 -13.52 -6.71
CA LEU A 201 -18.88 -14.30 -5.49
C LEU A 201 -19.08 -15.77 -5.84
N MET A 202 -18.18 -16.62 -5.37
CA MET A 202 -18.13 -18.04 -5.70
C MET A 202 -19.11 -18.88 -4.85
N PRO A 203 -19.43 -20.13 -5.25
CA PRO A 203 -20.43 -20.96 -4.55
C PRO A 203 -20.06 -21.37 -3.13
N ASP A 204 -18.77 -21.33 -2.80
CA ASP A 204 -18.21 -21.64 -1.48
C ASP A 204 -18.10 -20.40 -0.58
N ALA A 205 -18.70 -19.27 -0.98
CA ALA A 205 -18.53 -18.02 -0.28
C ALA A 205 -19.14 -18.04 1.13
N HIS A 206 -18.36 -17.54 2.08
CA HIS A 206 -18.75 -17.43 3.49
C HIS A 206 -18.05 -16.23 4.15
N GLN A 207 -18.53 -15.83 5.33
CA GLN A 207 -18.08 -14.62 5.99
C GLN A 207 -16.58 -14.70 6.33
N GLY A 208 -15.83 -13.70 5.85
CA GLY A 208 -14.40 -13.51 6.09
C GLY A 208 -14.08 -12.19 6.78
N TYR A 209 -13.01 -11.52 6.35
CA TYR A 209 -12.60 -10.20 6.83
C TYR A 209 -12.51 -9.22 5.65
N GLY A 210 -13.33 -8.18 5.65
CA GLY A 210 -13.38 -7.23 4.53
C GLY A 210 -14.10 -7.85 3.33
N LEU A 211 -13.34 -8.45 2.40
CA LEU A 211 -13.89 -9.26 1.30
C LEU A 211 -14.28 -10.65 1.84
N PRO A 212 -15.42 -11.24 1.43
CA PRO A 212 -15.76 -12.59 1.87
C PRO A 212 -14.78 -13.61 1.29
N ILE A 213 -14.59 -14.72 1.99
CA ILE A 213 -13.88 -15.87 1.40
C ILE A 213 -14.73 -16.35 0.21
N GLY A 214 -14.08 -16.72 -0.90
CA GLY A 214 -14.76 -16.99 -2.18
C GLY A 214 -15.18 -15.72 -2.93
N GLY A 215 -14.80 -14.53 -2.46
CA GLY A 215 -14.97 -13.27 -3.20
C GLY A 215 -13.80 -13.00 -4.13
N VAL A 216 -14.10 -12.41 -5.30
CA VAL A 216 -13.12 -11.82 -6.22
C VAL A 216 -13.54 -10.37 -6.44
N LEU A 217 -12.59 -9.45 -6.31
CA LEU A 217 -12.82 -8.02 -6.50
C LEU A 217 -11.75 -7.47 -7.43
N ALA A 218 -12.16 -6.94 -8.58
CA ALA A 218 -11.31 -6.16 -9.45
C ALA A 218 -11.32 -4.69 -8.98
N VAL A 219 -10.15 -4.10 -8.83
CA VAL A 219 -9.97 -2.73 -8.37
C VAL A 219 -9.07 -1.95 -9.33
N GLU A 220 -9.19 -0.63 -9.38
CA GLU A 220 -8.39 0.22 -10.26
C GLU A 220 -7.27 0.91 -9.48
N ASN A 221 -6.01 0.74 -9.94
CA ASN A 221 -4.82 1.36 -9.35
C ASN A 221 -4.72 1.17 -7.81
N ALA A 222 -5.17 0.04 -7.30
CA ALA A 222 -5.19 -0.24 -5.87
C ALA A 222 -4.95 -1.72 -5.59
N VAL A 223 -4.58 -2.02 -4.36
CA VAL A 223 -4.52 -3.37 -3.84
C VAL A 223 -5.03 -3.36 -2.39
N ILE A 224 -5.85 -4.34 -2.01
CA ILE A 224 -6.45 -4.44 -0.68
C ILE A 224 -5.79 -5.63 0.06
N PRO A 225 -4.83 -5.39 0.97
CA PRO A 225 -4.06 -6.47 1.59
C PRO A 225 -4.91 -7.51 2.32
N TYR A 226 -5.98 -7.08 3.00
CA TYR A 226 -6.90 -8.02 3.67
C TYR A 226 -7.73 -8.85 2.70
N ALA A 227 -8.04 -8.33 1.50
CA ALA A 227 -8.77 -9.06 0.47
C ALA A 227 -7.89 -10.13 -0.22
N VAL A 228 -6.57 -9.90 -0.29
CA VAL A 228 -5.60 -10.94 -0.65
C VAL A 228 -5.59 -12.06 0.38
N GLY A 229 -5.72 -11.71 1.66
CA GLY A 229 -5.80 -12.64 2.77
C GLY A 229 -4.55 -12.67 3.63
N VAL A 230 -4.72 -13.18 4.87
CA VAL A 230 -3.64 -13.22 5.88
C VAL A 230 -2.58 -14.27 5.58
N ASP A 231 -2.92 -15.35 4.88
CA ASP A 231 -1.94 -16.30 4.35
C ASP A 231 -1.76 -16.05 2.86
N ILE A 232 -0.86 -15.10 2.56
CA ILE A 232 -0.58 -14.66 1.19
C ILE A 232 -0.12 -15.86 0.37
N ALA A 233 -0.68 -15.99 -0.82
CA ALA A 233 -0.39 -17.05 -1.77
C ALA A 233 -0.57 -18.47 -1.22
N CYS A 234 -1.47 -18.64 -0.24
CA CYS A 234 -1.99 -19.97 0.09
C CYS A 234 -2.45 -20.65 -1.21
N ARG A 235 -2.09 -21.92 -1.35
CA ARG A 235 -2.17 -22.64 -2.61
C ARG A 235 -2.34 -24.13 -2.44
N MET A 236 -2.86 -24.72 -3.50
CA MET A 236 -2.95 -26.15 -3.67
C MET A 236 -1.89 -26.60 -4.67
N LYS A 237 -1.22 -27.72 -4.39
CA LYS A 237 -0.34 -28.40 -5.36
C LYS A 237 -0.68 -29.87 -5.42
N LEU A 238 -0.87 -30.38 -6.63
CA LEU A 238 -1.07 -31.79 -6.95
C LEU A 238 0.17 -32.34 -7.67
N SER A 239 0.62 -33.53 -7.27
CA SER A 239 1.56 -34.33 -8.05
C SER A 239 1.03 -35.74 -8.23
N VAL A 240 1.04 -36.21 -9.47
CA VAL A 240 0.57 -37.54 -9.88
C VAL A 240 1.79 -38.44 -10.07
N PHE A 241 1.76 -39.66 -9.54
CA PHE A 241 2.90 -40.58 -9.53
C PHE A 241 2.70 -41.79 -10.44
N ASP A 242 3.83 -42.37 -10.84
CA ASP A 242 3.94 -43.63 -11.59
C ASP A 242 3.68 -44.90 -10.77
N ILE A 243 3.42 -44.75 -9.46
CA ILE A 243 3.14 -45.86 -8.55
C ILE A 243 1.67 -46.29 -8.72
N PRO A 244 1.38 -47.57 -9.07
CA PRO A 244 0.01 -48.06 -9.16
C PRO A 244 -0.76 -47.93 -7.84
N VAL A 245 -2.01 -47.47 -7.89
CA VAL A 245 -2.87 -47.22 -6.73
C VAL A 245 -2.96 -48.43 -5.79
N ASP A 246 -3.15 -49.63 -6.36
CA ASP A 246 -3.24 -50.86 -5.57
C ASP A 246 -1.93 -51.18 -4.84
N THR A 247 -0.78 -50.95 -5.49
CA THR A 247 0.52 -51.11 -4.83
C THR A 247 0.69 -50.10 -3.72
N ALA A 248 0.35 -48.84 -3.97
CA ALA A 248 0.46 -47.74 -3.03
C ALA A 248 -0.30 -48.03 -1.72
N PHE A 249 -1.59 -48.32 -1.81
CA PHE A 249 -2.44 -48.46 -0.63
C PHE A 249 -2.49 -49.86 -0.02
N LYS A 250 -2.25 -50.95 -0.79
CA LYS A 250 -2.28 -52.33 -0.23
C LYS A 250 -0.92 -52.81 0.26
N ARG A 251 0.18 -52.34 -0.34
CA ARG A 251 1.54 -52.85 -0.06
C ARG A 251 2.47 -51.82 0.56
N ARG A 252 2.24 -50.53 0.32
CA ARG A 252 3.16 -49.45 0.70
C ARG A 252 2.54 -48.38 1.59
N PHE A 253 1.39 -48.67 2.20
CA PHE A 253 0.67 -47.70 3.03
C PHE A 253 1.56 -47.09 4.13
N GLU A 254 2.33 -47.91 4.84
CA GLU A 254 3.24 -47.43 5.89
C GLU A 254 4.39 -46.58 5.35
N ASP A 255 4.86 -46.81 4.11
CA ASP A 255 5.86 -45.95 3.48
C ASP A 255 5.27 -44.57 3.16
N LEU A 256 4.03 -44.52 2.65
CA LEU A 256 3.32 -43.28 2.36
C LEU A 256 3.08 -42.48 3.64
N LYS A 257 2.58 -43.15 4.69
CA LYS A 257 2.35 -42.54 6.01
C LYS A 257 3.65 -41.97 6.57
N ARG A 258 4.72 -42.77 6.59
CA ARG A 258 6.04 -42.33 7.07
C ARG A 258 6.53 -41.12 6.28
N ALA A 259 6.37 -41.11 4.96
CA ALA A 259 6.77 -39.96 4.14
C ALA A 259 6.02 -38.67 4.52
N LEU A 260 4.72 -38.75 4.82
CA LEU A 260 3.95 -37.59 5.30
C LEU A 260 4.46 -37.11 6.68
N GLU A 261 4.77 -38.03 7.59
CA GLU A 261 5.24 -37.71 8.94
C GLU A 261 6.68 -37.14 8.96
N THR A 262 7.55 -37.58 8.06
CA THR A 262 8.98 -37.22 8.08
C THR A 262 9.34 -36.08 7.15
N GLU A 263 8.66 -35.94 6.00
CA GLU A 263 9.10 -35.04 4.94
C GLU A 263 8.49 -33.64 4.99
N THR A 264 7.45 -33.44 5.79
CA THR A 264 6.89 -32.12 6.13
C THR A 264 6.71 -31.96 7.65
N ARG A 265 6.34 -30.76 8.10
CA ARG A 265 6.07 -30.44 9.51
C ARG A 265 4.75 -29.71 9.66
N PHE A 266 3.95 -30.15 10.62
CA PHE A 266 2.71 -29.50 11.04
C PHE A 266 2.89 -28.78 12.38
N GLY A 267 2.00 -27.84 12.67
CA GLY A 267 1.99 -27.05 13.90
C GLY A 267 2.63 -25.67 13.77
N MET A 268 2.31 -24.80 14.73
CA MET A 268 2.88 -23.46 14.82
C MET A 268 4.37 -23.54 15.19
N GLY A 269 5.21 -22.81 14.45
CA GLY A 269 6.66 -22.80 14.69
C GLY A 269 7.39 -24.07 14.27
N GLY A 270 6.72 -25.00 13.58
CA GLY A 270 7.36 -26.18 13.01
C GLY A 270 8.46 -25.80 12.02
N GLY A 271 9.58 -26.53 12.09
CA GLY A 271 10.74 -26.35 11.23
C GLY A 271 11.58 -27.62 11.18
N PHE A 272 12.60 -27.63 10.33
CA PHE A 272 13.59 -28.70 10.28
C PHE A 272 14.86 -28.27 11.01
N GLU A 273 15.55 -29.21 11.65
CA GLU A 273 16.90 -28.96 12.22
C GLU A 273 17.87 -28.43 11.17
N ARG A 274 17.72 -28.92 9.93
CA ARG A 274 18.43 -28.42 8.75
C ARG A 274 17.38 -27.98 7.73
N PRO A 275 17.08 -26.66 7.67
CA PRO A 275 16.13 -26.16 6.70
C PRO A 275 16.56 -26.51 5.26
N PRO A 276 15.59 -26.87 4.40
CA PRO A 276 15.87 -27.16 3.00
C PRO A 276 16.37 -25.91 2.28
N GLN A 277 17.24 -26.11 1.29
CA GLN A 277 17.69 -25.04 0.40
C GLN A 277 16.80 -24.98 -0.84
N HIS A 278 16.61 -23.75 -1.35
CA HIS A 278 15.88 -23.43 -2.57
C HIS A 278 16.28 -22.02 -3.04
N GLU A 279 16.27 -21.79 -4.34
CA GLU A 279 16.55 -20.49 -4.98
C GLU A 279 15.71 -19.32 -4.44
N VAL A 280 14.57 -19.61 -3.79
CA VAL A 280 13.71 -18.57 -3.23
C VAL A 280 14.36 -17.87 -2.04
N LEU A 281 15.33 -18.52 -1.40
CA LEU A 281 16.12 -17.93 -0.33
C LEU A 281 17.21 -16.99 -0.85
N ASP A 282 17.50 -17.04 -2.16
CA ASP A 282 18.46 -16.18 -2.84
C ASP A 282 17.79 -14.93 -3.48
N GLU A 283 16.45 -14.87 -3.47
CA GLU A 283 15.67 -13.70 -3.88
C GLU A 283 15.97 -12.46 -3.02
N ASP A 284 15.56 -11.27 -3.48
CA ASP A 284 15.75 -10.04 -2.71
C ASP A 284 14.77 -9.94 -1.52
N TRP A 285 15.18 -10.49 -0.37
CA TRP A 285 14.44 -10.33 0.88
C TRP A 285 14.55 -8.92 1.48
N ASN A 286 15.42 -8.05 0.96
CA ASN A 286 15.51 -6.64 1.39
C ASN A 286 14.55 -5.71 0.65
N VAL A 287 13.72 -6.25 -0.25
CA VAL A 287 12.70 -5.50 -1.00
C VAL A 287 11.80 -4.64 -0.12
N THR A 288 11.57 -5.05 1.14
CA THR A 288 10.96 -4.23 2.19
C THR A 288 11.62 -4.51 3.53
N ARG A 289 11.41 -3.61 4.50
CA ARG A 289 11.83 -3.87 5.89
C ARG A 289 11.21 -5.14 6.47
N VAL A 290 9.91 -5.36 6.22
CA VAL A 290 9.20 -6.51 6.81
C VAL A 290 9.68 -7.84 6.23
N THR A 291 9.96 -7.92 4.92
CA THR A 291 10.51 -9.14 4.30
C THR A 291 11.88 -9.47 4.88
N ARG A 292 12.76 -8.47 5.06
CA ARG A 292 14.08 -8.67 5.67
C ARG A 292 13.96 -9.19 7.10
N ASP A 293 13.09 -8.56 7.89
CA ASP A 293 12.93 -8.89 9.30
C ASP A 293 12.33 -10.31 9.48
N VAL A 294 11.53 -10.81 8.53
CA VAL A 294 10.98 -12.18 8.57
C VAL A 294 11.82 -13.24 7.85
N PHE A 295 12.89 -12.87 7.15
CA PHE A 295 13.72 -13.82 6.41
C PHE A 295 14.22 -15.01 7.25
N PRO A 296 14.73 -14.84 8.49
CA PRO A 296 15.14 -15.98 9.33
C PRO A 296 13.99 -16.94 9.63
N LYS A 297 12.78 -16.42 9.79
CA LYS A 297 11.55 -17.23 9.97
C LYS A 297 11.20 -17.97 8.69
N ALA A 298 11.29 -17.31 7.53
CA ALA A 298 11.06 -17.91 6.24
C ALA A 298 12.02 -19.09 5.99
N GLN A 299 13.31 -18.90 6.28
CA GLN A 299 14.30 -19.97 6.20
C GLN A 299 13.91 -21.16 7.09
N ALA A 300 13.60 -20.92 8.37
CA ALA A 300 13.26 -21.99 9.32
C ALA A 300 11.98 -22.77 8.95
N GLN A 301 11.00 -22.11 8.33
CA GLN A 301 9.69 -22.68 8.00
C GLN A 301 9.60 -23.26 6.59
N LEU A 302 10.65 -23.15 5.77
CA LEU A 302 10.60 -23.61 4.39
C LEU A 302 10.47 -25.14 4.32
N GLY A 303 9.57 -25.61 3.46
CA GLY A 303 9.21 -27.03 3.30
C GLY A 303 8.26 -27.57 4.37
N THR A 304 7.50 -26.71 5.07
CA THR A 304 6.58 -27.11 6.15
C THR A 304 5.11 -26.90 5.75
N SER A 305 4.21 -27.75 6.25
CA SER A 305 2.77 -27.66 5.99
C SER A 305 2.11 -26.59 6.88
N GLY A 306 2.49 -26.52 8.15
CA GLY A 306 1.89 -25.58 9.08
C GLY A 306 0.67 -26.04 9.85
N SER A 307 -0.27 -25.12 10.07
CA SER A 307 -1.46 -25.30 10.91
C SER A 307 -2.67 -24.65 10.25
N GLY A 308 -3.86 -24.80 10.86
CA GLY A 308 -5.11 -24.31 10.28
C GLY A 308 -5.73 -25.32 9.34
N ASN A 309 -6.21 -24.89 8.18
CA ASN A 309 -6.79 -25.74 7.14
C ASN A 309 -5.73 -26.40 6.23
N HIS A 310 -4.45 -26.31 6.59
CA HIS A 310 -3.34 -26.87 5.81
C HIS A 310 -3.22 -28.38 5.98
N PHE A 311 -2.97 -29.08 4.88
CA PHE A 311 -2.86 -30.53 4.85
C PHE A 311 -1.90 -31.00 3.75
N VAL A 312 -1.44 -32.24 3.86
CA VAL A 312 -0.75 -32.97 2.80
C VAL A 312 -1.28 -34.39 2.84
N GLU A 313 -1.87 -34.85 1.75
CA GLU A 313 -2.55 -36.14 1.69
C GLU A 313 -2.28 -36.90 0.40
N PHE A 314 -2.25 -38.22 0.51
CA PHE A 314 -2.30 -39.10 -0.65
C PHE A 314 -3.76 -39.41 -0.98
N GLY A 315 -4.10 -39.36 -2.26
CA GLY A 315 -5.42 -39.69 -2.78
C GLY A 315 -5.35 -40.45 -4.09
N VAL A 316 -6.53 -40.76 -4.63
CA VAL A 316 -6.68 -41.36 -5.94
C VAL A 316 -7.25 -40.32 -6.90
N LEU A 317 -6.44 -39.90 -7.87
CA LEU A 317 -6.93 -39.12 -9.01
C LEU A 317 -7.59 -40.08 -10.00
N THR A 318 -8.85 -39.82 -10.37
CA THR A 318 -9.56 -40.58 -11.41
C THR A 318 -9.81 -39.67 -12.59
N LEU A 319 -9.26 -40.02 -13.74
CA LEU A 319 -9.47 -39.33 -15.02
C LEU A 319 -10.44 -40.17 -15.86
N ASN A 320 -11.55 -39.57 -16.27
CA ASN A 320 -12.51 -40.20 -17.18
C ASN A 320 -12.13 -39.98 -18.65
N ASP A 321 -11.48 -38.86 -18.93
CA ASP A 321 -11.00 -38.42 -20.24
C ASP A 321 -9.52 -38.04 -20.13
N PRO A 322 -8.75 -38.00 -21.25
CA PRO A 322 -7.38 -37.55 -21.22
C PRO A 322 -7.26 -36.11 -20.69
N ASP A 323 -6.43 -35.92 -19.66
CA ASP A 323 -6.16 -34.62 -19.03
C ASP A 323 -4.78 -34.64 -18.37
N LEU A 324 -4.18 -33.47 -18.12
CA LEU A 324 -2.84 -33.32 -17.54
C LEU A 324 -1.73 -34.09 -18.30
N GLY A 325 -1.96 -34.43 -19.57
CA GLY A 325 -1.07 -35.27 -20.37
C GLY A 325 -1.10 -36.76 -20.03
N LEU A 326 -2.14 -37.21 -19.31
CA LEU A 326 -2.35 -38.61 -18.90
C LEU A 326 -3.58 -39.19 -19.59
N GLU A 327 -3.56 -40.50 -19.79
CA GLU A 327 -4.72 -41.26 -20.28
C GLU A 327 -5.80 -41.42 -19.20
N PRO A 328 -7.05 -41.77 -19.58
CA PRO A 328 -8.08 -42.15 -18.62
C PRO A 328 -7.61 -43.27 -17.69
N GLY A 329 -7.82 -43.11 -16.38
CA GLY A 329 -7.30 -44.06 -15.41
C GLY A 329 -7.33 -43.57 -13.97
N ARG A 330 -6.81 -44.42 -13.09
CA ARG A 330 -6.67 -44.15 -11.65
C ARG A 330 -5.19 -44.05 -11.29
N TYR A 331 -4.82 -42.93 -10.69
CA TYR A 331 -3.42 -42.60 -10.38
C TYR A 331 -3.26 -42.29 -8.90
N LEU A 332 -2.11 -42.65 -8.33
CA LEU A 332 -1.71 -42.15 -7.02
C LEU A 332 -1.39 -40.67 -7.15
N ALA A 333 -1.99 -39.83 -6.30
CA ALA A 333 -1.70 -38.42 -6.27
C ALA A 333 -1.39 -37.94 -4.85
N LEU A 334 -0.52 -36.95 -4.73
CA LEU A 334 -0.25 -36.19 -3.52
C LEU A 334 -0.83 -34.79 -3.71
N LEU A 335 -1.75 -34.41 -2.83
CA LEU A 335 -2.31 -33.07 -2.75
C LEU A 335 -1.78 -32.39 -1.50
N SER A 336 -1.27 -31.18 -1.63
CA SER A 336 -0.90 -30.34 -0.50
C SER A 336 -1.62 -29.01 -0.54
N HIS A 337 -1.95 -28.52 0.65
CA HIS A 337 -2.53 -27.23 0.93
C HIS A 337 -1.66 -26.50 1.96
N SER A 338 -1.01 -25.43 1.56
CA SER A 338 -0.17 -24.59 2.42
C SER A 338 0.02 -23.22 1.76
N GLY A 339 0.77 -22.34 2.42
CA GLY A 339 0.98 -20.97 1.96
C GLY A 339 2.35 -20.44 2.32
N SER A 340 2.43 -19.13 2.46
CA SER A 340 3.68 -18.40 2.76
C SER A 340 4.03 -18.37 4.25
N ARG A 341 3.31 -19.16 5.05
CA ARG A 341 3.59 -19.45 6.46
C ARG A 341 3.56 -18.18 7.31
N GLY A 342 4.30 -18.19 8.42
CA GLY A 342 4.32 -17.04 9.34
C GLY A 342 5.00 -15.80 8.74
N SER A 343 5.71 -15.94 7.62
CA SER A 343 6.34 -14.83 6.90
C SER A 343 5.29 -14.03 6.14
N GLY A 344 4.43 -14.68 5.34
CA GLY A 344 3.36 -13.97 4.66
C GLY A 344 2.32 -13.39 5.60
N ALA A 345 2.01 -14.07 6.72
CA ALA A 345 1.16 -13.51 7.76
C ALA A 345 1.69 -12.18 8.33
N ALA A 346 3.01 -12.04 8.46
CA ALA A 346 3.63 -10.81 8.93
C ALA A 346 3.57 -9.70 7.87
N VAL A 347 3.80 -10.04 6.59
CA VAL A 347 3.65 -9.11 5.47
C VAL A 347 2.20 -8.62 5.37
N ALA A 348 1.24 -9.55 5.37
CA ALA A 348 -0.19 -9.24 5.34
C ALA A 348 -0.58 -8.30 6.49
N LYS A 349 -0.15 -8.62 7.71
CA LYS A 349 -0.43 -7.78 8.89
C LYS A 349 0.13 -6.37 8.71
N ARG A 350 1.42 -6.24 8.35
CA ARG A 350 2.09 -4.94 8.22
C ARG A 350 1.36 -4.03 7.23
N TYR A 351 1.06 -4.54 6.04
CA TYR A 351 0.46 -3.72 4.99
C TYR A 351 -1.06 -3.53 5.16
N SER A 352 -1.74 -4.47 5.82
CA SER A 352 -3.13 -4.25 6.24
C SER A 352 -3.24 -3.14 7.28
N ASP A 353 -2.36 -3.15 8.30
CA ASP A 353 -2.32 -2.10 9.32
C ASP A 353 -2.01 -0.75 8.66
N LEU A 354 -1.01 -0.70 7.76
CA LEU A 354 -0.66 0.52 7.03
C LEU A 354 -1.82 1.03 6.16
N ALA A 355 -2.52 0.15 5.44
CA ALA A 355 -3.69 0.55 4.66
C ALA A 355 -4.78 1.18 5.56
N MET A 356 -5.05 0.57 6.72
CA MET A 356 -6.02 1.09 7.69
C MET A 356 -5.60 2.43 8.31
N GLU A 357 -4.30 2.64 8.52
CA GLU A 357 -3.69 3.89 8.98
C GLU A 357 -3.79 5.01 7.93
N LEU A 358 -3.59 4.68 6.65
CA LEU A 358 -3.69 5.61 5.53
C LEU A 358 -5.13 6.01 5.20
N HIS A 359 -6.11 5.22 5.64
CA HIS A 359 -7.53 5.47 5.46
C HIS A 359 -8.27 5.66 6.80
N PRO A 360 -7.91 6.66 7.64
CA PRO A 360 -8.54 6.91 8.93
C PRO A 360 -10.04 7.19 8.81
N GLU A 361 -10.49 7.73 7.67
CA GLU A 361 -11.87 8.07 7.33
C GLU A 361 -12.79 6.89 7.04
N LEU A 362 -12.24 5.70 6.77
CA LEU A 362 -13.08 4.53 6.54
C LEU A 362 -13.92 4.21 7.79
N PRO A 363 -15.24 3.99 7.64
CA PRO A 363 -16.08 3.44 8.70
C PRO A 363 -15.51 2.12 9.24
N LYS A 364 -15.81 1.80 10.49
CA LYS A 364 -15.28 0.61 11.18
C LYS A 364 -15.53 -0.68 10.39
N GLU A 365 -16.71 -0.81 9.79
CA GLU A 365 -17.13 -1.95 8.98
C GLU A 365 -16.38 -2.08 7.64
N LEU A 366 -15.73 -1.01 7.17
CA LEU A 366 -14.93 -0.99 5.93
C LEU A 366 -13.42 -0.97 6.19
N LYS A 367 -12.96 -0.96 7.44
CA LYS A 367 -11.53 -0.88 7.76
C LYS A 367 -10.71 -2.01 7.13
N HIS A 368 -11.22 -3.24 7.13
CA HIS A 368 -10.57 -4.38 6.46
C HIS A 368 -10.65 -4.34 4.92
N LEU A 369 -11.29 -3.32 4.34
CA LEU A 369 -11.30 -3.04 2.91
C LEU A 369 -10.38 -1.85 2.56
N ALA A 370 -9.61 -1.34 3.52
CA ALA A 370 -8.60 -0.31 3.24
C ALA A 370 -7.59 -0.81 2.20
N TRP A 371 -7.22 0.08 1.29
CA TRP A 371 -6.35 -0.24 0.15
C TRP A 371 -5.03 0.52 0.22
N LEU A 372 -4.11 0.11 -0.64
CA LEU A 372 -2.90 0.84 -0.98
C LEU A 372 -2.97 1.19 -2.46
N GLU A 373 -2.76 2.46 -2.80
CA GLU A 373 -2.74 2.87 -4.20
C GLU A 373 -1.46 2.37 -4.89
N MET A 374 -1.60 1.75 -6.06
CA MET A 374 -0.49 1.08 -6.75
C MET A 374 0.58 2.05 -7.26
N ASN A 375 0.26 3.31 -7.47
CA ASN A 375 1.22 4.36 -7.84
C ASN A 375 1.93 5.01 -6.64
N THR A 376 1.76 4.48 -5.42
CA THR A 376 2.45 4.96 -4.21
C THR A 376 3.55 4.00 -3.78
N GLU A 377 4.49 4.49 -2.97
CA GLU A 377 5.53 3.66 -2.36
C GLU A 377 4.95 2.48 -1.58
N ALA A 378 3.95 2.74 -0.71
CA ALA A 378 3.32 1.69 0.08
C ALA A 378 2.68 0.59 -0.79
N GLY A 379 2.00 0.97 -1.89
CA GLY A 379 1.44 0.02 -2.84
C GLY A 379 2.50 -0.82 -3.55
N GLN A 380 3.58 -0.17 -4.02
CA GLN A 380 4.70 -0.85 -4.69
C GLN A 380 5.46 -1.80 -3.74
N GLU A 381 5.72 -1.37 -2.50
CA GLU A 381 6.34 -2.21 -1.50
C GLU A 381 5.49 -3.45 -1.18
N TYR A 382 4.19 -3.27 -0.93
CA TYR A 382 3.30 -4.39 -0.67
C TYR A 382 3.25 -5.34 -1.87
N TRP A 383 3.14 -4.81 -3.08
CA TRP A 383 3.11 -5.61 -4.30
C TRP A 383 4.36 -6.49 -4.42
N ALA A 384 5.54 -5.92 -4.21
CA ALA A 384 6.79 -6.65 -4.29
C ALA A 384 6.92 -7.70 -3.17
N ALA A 385 6.55 -7.34 -1.93
CA ALA A 385 6.54 -8.28 -0.80
C ALA A 385 5.54 -9.43 -1.00
N MET A 386 4.33 -9.14 -1.51
CA MET A 386 3.29 -10.12 -1.81
C MET A 386 3.77 -11.11 -2.88
N ASN A 387 4.41 -10.62 -3.95
CA ASN A 387 4.98 -11.48 -5.00
C ASN A 387 6.11 -12.38 -4.46
N LEU A 388 7.00 -11.85 -3.60
CA LEU A 388 8.00 -12.66 -2.91
C LEU A 388 7.36 -13.77 -2.06
N MET A 389 6.28 -13.46 -1.35
CA MET A 389 5.51 -14.47 -0.60
C MET A 389 4.86 -15.51 -1.52
N GLY A 390 4.45 -15.11 -2.73
CA GLY A 390 4.02 -15.98 -3.81
C GLY A 390 5.07 -17.00 -4.22
N LEU A 391 6.29 -16.52 -4.52
CA LEU A 391 7.43 -17.38 -4.84
C LEU A 391 7.77 -18.32 -3.68
N TYR A 392 7.77 -17.79 -2.45
CA TYR A 392 8.06 -18.59 -1.25
C TYR A 392 7.02 -19.69 -1.03
N ALA A 393 5.73 -19.42 -1.20
CA ALA A 393 4.68 -20.43 -1.12
C ALA A 393 4.87 -21.51 -2.19
N ALA A 394 5.17 -21.14 -3.44
CA ALA A 394 5.47 -22.11 -4.50
C ALA A 394 6.65 -23.02 -4.15
N ALA A 395 7.76 -22.43 -3.69
CA ALA A 395 8.96 -23.15 -3.25
C ALA A 395 8.67 -24.09 -2.06
N ASN A 396 7.84 -23.65 -1.12
CA ASN A 396 7.42 -24.47 0.03
C ASN A 396 6.76 -25.78 -0.44
N HIS A 397 5.80 -25.69 -1.37
CA HIS A 397 5.15 -26.86 -1.96
C HIS A 397 6.10 -27.70 -2.82
N ALA A 398 6.95 -27.07 -3.63
CA ALA A 398 7.94 -27.76 -4.45
C ALA A 398 8.86 -28.64 -3.60
N ILE A 399 9.32 -28.12 -2.45
CA ILE A 399 10.15 -28.88 -1.51
C ILE A 399 9.38 -30.06 -0.90
N ILE A 400 8.16 -29.82 -0.40
CA ILE A 400 7.33 -30.88 0.21
C ILE A 400 7.14 -32.02 -0.78
N HIS A 401 6.71 -31.69 -2.01
CA HIS A 401 6.45 -32.68 -3.06
C HIS A 401 7.73 -33.41 -3.48
N ARG A 402 8.86 -32.71 -3.65
CA ARG A 402 10.15 -33.32 -4.01
C ARG A 402 10.64 -34.29 -2.95
N LYS A 403 10.57 -33.90 -1.67
CA LYS A 403 11.02 -34.75 -0.55
C LYS A 403 10.14 -36.00 -0.44
N ILE A 404 8.82 -35.84 -0.52
CA ILE A 404 7.88 -36.97 -0.48
C ILE A 404 8.08 -37.90 -1.69
N ALA A 405 8.19 -37.36 -2.91
CA ALA A 405 8.45 -38.13 -4.13
C ALA A 405 9.73 -38.99 -3.98
N LYS A 406 10.80 -38.39 -3.47
CA LYS A 406 12.06 -39.08 -3.18
C LYS A 406 11.88 -40.16 -2.11
N ALA A 407 11.18 -39.87 -1.01
CA ALA A 407 10.98 -40.81 0.09
C ALA A 407 10.16 -42.04 -0.32
N ILE A 408 9.16 -41.86 -1.20
CA ILE A 408 8.36 -42.97 -1.73
C ILE A 408 9.00 -43.63 -2.95
N GLY A 409 10.06 -43.05 -3.53
CA GLY A 409 10.73 -43.57 -4.73
C GLY A 409 9.85 -43.53 -5.98
N GLY A 410 8.95 -42.54 -6.08
CA GLY A 410 8.04 -42.37 -7.21
C GLY A 410 8.48 -41.24 -8.13
N SER A 411 8.25 -41.40 -9.43
CA SER A 411 8.43 -40.33 -10.42
C SER A 411 7.12 -39.59 -10.64
N VAL A 412 7.21 -38.25 -10.74
CA VAL A 412 6.06 -37.40 -11.03
C VAL A 412 5.73 -37.48 -12.52
N LEU A 413 4.53 -37.94 -12.85
CA LEU A 413 4.00 -38.01 -14.20
C LEU A 413 3.39 -36.68 -14.66
N ALA A 414 2.66 -36.04 -13.76
CA ALA A 414 1.97 -34.77 -14.02
C ALA A 414 1.80 -33.99 -12.73
N GLY A 415 1.51 -32.69 -12.85
CA GLY A 415 1.20 -31.85 -11.70
C GLY A 415 0.44 -30.60 -12.09
N VAL A 416 -0.30 -30.06 -11.14
CA VAL A 416 -1.00 -28.79 -11.25
C VAL A 416 -0.88 -28.06 -9.93
N GLU A 417 -0.80 -26.74 -9.97
CA GLU A 417 -0.85 -25.90 -8.78
C GLU A 417 -1.60 -24.62 -9.07
N ASN A 418 -2.27 -24.09 -8.05
CA ASN A 418 -2.92 -22.79 -8.11
C ASN A 418 -2.99 -22.17 -6.72
N HIS A 419 -2.76 -20.86 -6.65
CA HIS A 419 -2.97 -20.08 -5.43
C HIS A 419 -4.38 -19.48 -5.41
N HIS A 420 -4.96 -19.40 -4.22
CA HIS A 420 -6.33 -18.93 -4.00
C HIS A 420 -6.45 -17.70 -3.09
N ASN A 421 -5.31 -17.20 -2.58
CA ASN A 421 -5.19 -15.97 -1.79
C ASN A 421 -4.14 -15.07 -2.43
N PHE A 422 -4.49 -14.33 -3.48
CA PHE A 422 -3.51 -13.52 -4.21
C PHE A 422 -4.19 -12.35 -4.93
N ALA A 423 -3.40 -11.36 -5.32
CA ALA A 423 -3.81 -10.34 -6.27
C ALA A 423 -2.95 -10.46 -7.53
N TRP A 424 -3.60 -10.30 -8.68
CA TRP A 424 -2.97 -10.36 -9.99
C TRP A 424 -3.19 -9.01 -10.69
N LEU A 425 -2.22 -8.62 -11.52
CA LEU A 425 -2.39 -7.49 -12.42
C LEU A 425 -2.77 -8.05 -13.80
N GLU A 426 -4.00 -7.77 -14.23
CA GLU A 426 -4.58 -8.35 -15.43
C GLU A 426 -5.19 -7.29 -16.35
N LYS A 427 -5.23 -7.62 -17.65
CA LYS A 427 -5.85 -6.77 -18.67
C LYS A 427 -7.29 -7.19 -18.88
N HIS A 428 -8.23 -6.29 -18.56
CA HIS A 428 -9.67 -6.52 -18.69
C HIS A 428 -10.32 -5.48 -19.60
N VAL A 429 -11.41 -5.86 -20.27
CA VAL A 429 -12.24 -4.92 -21.04
C VAL A 429 -13.41 -4.50 -20.17
N VAL A 430 -13.44 -3.24 -19.76
CA VAL A 430 -14.48 -2.65 -18.91
C VAL A 430 -15.10 -1.48 -19.65
N ASP A 431 -16.42 -1.52 -19.83
CA ASP A 431 -17.19 -0.51 -20.59
C ASP A 431 -16.63 -0.27 -22.01
N GLY A 432 -16.11 -1.33 -22.63
CA GLY A 432 -15.53 -1.28 -23.98
C GLY A 432 -14.11 -0.71 -24.04
N ALA A 433 -13.48 -0.37 -22.91
CA ALA A 433 -12.10 0.08 -22.84
C ALA A 433 -11.22 -0.95 -22.12
N GLN A 434 -9.99 -1.14 -22.61
CA GLN A 434 -9.01 -2.00 -21.94
C GLN A 434 -8.44 -1.26 -20.72
N ARG A 435 -8.37 -1.94 -19.58
CA ARG A 435 -7.82 -1.44 -18.32
C ARG A 435 -6.89 -2.48 -17.70
N ASP A 436 -5.87 -2.02 -17.00
CA ASP A 436 -5.03 -2.85 -16.14
C ASP A 436 -5.67 -2.81 -14.73
N LEU A 437 -6.13 -3.96 -14.24
CA LEU A 437 -6.84 -4.13 -12.95
C LEU A 437 -6.11 -5.11 -12.04
#